data_AF-A0A9E3X6N9-F1
#
_entry.id   AF-A0A9E3X6N9-F1
#
_cell.length_a   1.000
_cell.length_b   1.000
_cell.length_c   1.000
_cell.angle_alpha   90.00
_cell.angle_beta   90.00
_cell.angle_gamma   90.00
#
_symmetry.space_group_name_H-M   'P 1'
#
loop_
_entity.id
_entity.type
_entity.pdbx_description
1 polymer ?
#
loop_
_entity_poly.entity_id
_entity_poly.type
_entity_poly.pdbx_seq_one_letter_code
_entity_poly.pdbx_strand_id
1 'polypeptide(L)'
;TKDLFNNQADAATKEAFYPQGFKDPYAIQQYDWLQAIEQGGQPETDGQVGLEDLAAAFAMIESSHLGRAVTLDEMISGEVANYQQEIDEYYGL
;
A
#
# COMPACT_ATOMS: atom_id res chain seq x y z
N THR A 1 -0.59 -18.87 10.96
CA THR A 1 0.37 -18.41 11.99
C THR A 1 1.78 -18.51 11.45
N LYS A 2 2.76 -17.78 12.01
CA LYS A 2 4.17 -17.85 11.56
C LYS A 2 4.71 -19.28 11.57
N ASP A 3 4.34 -20.09 12.55
CA ASP A 3 4.76 -21.49 12.66
C ASP A 3 4.22 -22.37 11.53
N LEU A 4 2.97 -22.14 11.11
CA LEU A 4 2.39 -22.85 9.97
C LEU A 4 3.19 -22.59 8.69
N PHE A 5 3.48 -21.32 8.42
CA PHE A 5 4.26 -20.93 7.25
C PHE A 5 5.67 -21.54 7.30
N ASN A 6 6.38 -21.37 8.42
CA ASN A 6 7.75 -21.88 8.56
C ASN A 6 7.85 -23.40 8.40
N ASN A 7 6.84 -24.14 8.89
CA ASN A 7 6.86 -25.60 8.86
C ASN A 7 6.35 -26.19 7.55
N GLN A 8 5.42 -25.52 6.86
CA GLN A 8 4.70 -26.12 5.72
C GLN A 8 4.99 -25.45 4.37
N ALA A 9 5.49 -24.22 4.33
CA ALA A 9 5.86 -23.59 3.08
C ALA A 9 7.06 -24.30 2.44
N ASP A 10 6.99 -24.51 1.13
CA ASP A 10 8.11 -25.03 0.34
C ASP A 10 9.24 -23.99 0.24
N ALA A 11 10.38 -24.42 -0.31
CA ALA A 11 11.56 -23.58 -0.40
C ALA A 11 11.32 -22.33 -1.28
N ALA A 12 10.57 -22.47 -2.38
CA ALA A 12 10.29 -21.37 -3.30
C ALA A 12 9.40 -20.30 -2.63
N THR A 13 8.36 -20.71 -1.92
CA THR A 13 7.48 -19.82 -1.17
C THR A 13 8.24 -19.12 -0.05
N LYS A 14 9.13 -19.83 0.65
CA LYS A 14 9.97 -19.22 1.68
C LYS A 14 10.91 -18.18 1.10
N GLU A 15 11.54 -18.45 -0.04
CA GLU A 15 12.41 -17.48 -0.70
C GLU A 15 11.63 -16.26 -1.21
N ALA A 16 10.40 -16.45 -1.68
CA ALA A 16 9.55 -15.34 -2.13
C ALA A 16 9.19 -14.36 -1.00
N PHE A 17 8.82 -14.87 0.19
CA PHE A 17 8.41 -14.01 1.32
C PHE A 17 9.54 -13.61 2.27
N TYR A 18 10.63 -14.39 2.31
CA TYR A 18 11.78 -14.19 3.18
C TYR A 18 13.08 -14.39 2.39
N PRO A 19 13.32 -13.57 1.34
CA PRO A 19 14.48 -13.74 0.46
C PRO A 19 15.77 -13.69 1.28
N GLN A 20 16.74 -14.52 0.89
CA GLN A 20 18.03 -14.64 1.60
C GLN A 20 17.91 -14.97 3.10
N GLY A 21 16.73 -15.44 3.57
CA GLY A 21 16.44 -15.67 4.99
C GLY A 21 16.25 -14.39 5.81
N PHE A 22 16.00 -13.24 5.18
CA PHE A 22 15.70 -12.00 5.89
C PHE A 22 14.47 -12.15 6.78
N LYS A 23 14.49 -11.50 7.95
CA LYS A 23 13.38 -11.51 8.91
C LYS A 23 12.87 -10.12 9.24
N ASP A 24 13.68 -9.12 8.95
CA ASP A 24 13.32 -7.72 9.14
C ASP A 24 12.50 -7.26 7.92
N PRO A 25 11.25 -6.80 8.12
CA PRO A 25 10.38 -6.40 7.00
C PRO A 25 10.96 -5.25 6.18
N TYR A 26 11.68 -4.32 6.83
CA TYR A 26 12.31 -3.22 6.14
C TYR A 26 13.43 -3.72 5.22
N ALA A 27 14.28 -4.64 5.68
CA ALA A 27 15.29 -5.28 4.83
C ALA A 27 14.67 -6.01 3.62
N ILE A 28 13.56 -6.72 3.81
CA ILE A 28 12.85 -7.41 2.72
C ILE A 28 12.34 -6.39 1.69
N GLN A 29 11.70 -5.32 2.13
CA GLN A 29 11.18 -4.28 1.24
C GLN A 29 12.29 -3.54 0.48
N GLN A 30 13.42 -3.24 1.15
CA GLN A 30 14.57 -2.63 0.48
C GLN A 30 15.20 -3.57 -0.55
N TYR A 31 15.23 -4.88 -0.27
CA TYR A 31 15.73 -5.88 -1.21
C TYR A 31 14.85 -5.97 -2.46
N ASP A 32 13.53 -6.04 -2.28
CA ASP A 32 12.56 -6.04 -3.39
C ASP A 32 12.71 -4.80 -4.28
N TRP A 33 12.83 -3.62 -3.66
CA TRP A 33 13.05 -2.38 -4.39
C TRP A 33 14.37 -2.37 -5.19
N LEU A 34 15.47 -2.85 -4.60
CA LEU A 34 16.76 -2.95 -5.30
C LEU A 34 16.70 -3.96 -6.46
N GLN A 35 16.00 -5.09 -6.28
CA GLN A 35 15.78 -6.07 -7.36
C GLN A 35 14.94 -5.48 -8.49
N ALA A 36 13.88 -4.72 -8.18
CA ALA A 36 13.09 -4.02 -9.18
C ALA A 36 13.94 -3.04 -10.00
N ILE A 37 14.83 -2.27 -9.34
CA ILE A 37 15.77 -1.36 -10.03
C ILE A 37 16.71 -2.14 -10.95
N GLU A 38 17.34 -3.21 -10.44
CA GLU A 38 18.30 -4.01 -11.20
C GLU A 38 17.66 -4.66 -12.44
N GLN A 39 16.42 -5.13 -12.32
CA GLN A 39 15.70 -5.82 -13.38
C GLN A 39 14.89 -4.89 -14.29
N GLY A 40 14.78 -3.60 -13.94
CA GLY A 40 13.93 -2.63 -14.66
C GLY A 40 12.42 -2.90 -14.50
N GLY A 41 12.01 -3.47 -13.37
CA GLY A 41 10.64 -3.83 -13.03
C GLY A 41 9.98 -2.88 -12.02
N GLN A 42 8.83 -3.31 -11.48
CA GLN A 42 8.18 -2.67 -10.34
C GLN A 42 8.41 -3.50 -9.06
N PRO A 43 8.58 -2.85 -7.90
CA PRO A 43 8.55 -3.54 -6.62
C PRO A 43 7.15 -4.14 -6.36
N GLU A 44 7.04 -5.01 -5.36
CA GLU A 44 5.78 -5.62 -4.91
C GLU A 44 4.70 -4.58 -4.63
N THR A 45 5.09 -3.42 -4.08
CA THR A 45 4.20 -2.28 -3.84
C THR A 45 4.72 -1.07 -4.60
N ASP A 46 4.07 -0.76 -5.71
CA ASP A 46 4.37 0.42 -6.52
C ASP A 46 3.62 1.67 -6.05
N GLY A 47 3.84 2.78 -6.77
CA GLY A 47 3.20 4.06 -6.44
C GLY A 47 1.67 4.06 -6.63
N GLN A 48 1.14 3.22 -7.52
CA GLN A 48 -0.29 3.14 -7.76
C GLN A 48 -0.98 2.42 -6.59
N VAL A 49 -0.42 1.29 -6.14
CA VAL A 49 -0.92 0.59 -4.96
C VAL A 49 -0.85 1.51 -3.73
N GLY A 50 0.25 2.24 -3.56
CA GLY A 50 0.38 3.21 -2.46
C GLY A 50 -0.65 4.36 -2.51
N LEU A 51 -1.00 4.84 -3.70
CA LEU A 51 -2.06 5.83 -3.88
C LEU A 51 -3.44 5.27 -3.52
N GLU A 52 -3.73 4.04 -3.95
CA GLU A 52 -4.99 3.36 -3.66
C GLU A 52 -5.15 3.07 -2.16
N ASP A 53 -4.08 2.66 -1.48
CA ASP A 53 -4.06 2.47 -0.02
C ASP A 53 -4.38 3.77 0.72
N LEU A 54 -3.79 4.89 0.28
CA LEU A 54 -4.06 6.20 0.86
C LEU A 54 -5.50 6.65 0.59
N ALA A 55 -5.99 6.49 -0.65
CA ALA A 55 -7.36 6.82 -1.02
C ALA A 55 -8.37 6.00 -0.21
N ALA A 56 -8.10 4.71 0.02
CA ALA A 56 -8.94 3.84 0.85
C ALA A 56 -8.95 4.29 2.33
N ALA A 57 -7.82 4.76 2.86
CA ALA A 57 -7.76 5.30 4.22
C ALA A 57 -8.63 6.57 4.36
N PHE A 58 -8.57 7.48 3.38
CA PHE A 58 -9.34 8.73 3.38
C PHE A 58 -10.83 8.50 3.09
N ALA A 59 -11.16 7.48 2.28
CA ALA A 59 -12.53 7.10 1.96
C ALA A 59 -13.40 6.84 3.20
N MET A 60 -12.81 6.30 4.29
CA MET A 60 -13.54 6.09 5.54
C MET A 60 -14.00 7.41 6.17
N ILE A 61 -13.17 8.44 6.12
CA ILE A 61 -13.46 9.76 6.69
C ILE A 61 -14.52 10.45 5.83
N GLU A 62 -14.34 10.44 4.51
CA GLU A 62 -15.28 11.05 3.57
C GLU A 62 -16.65 10.37 3.59
N SER A 63 -16.68 9.04 3.62
CA SER A 63 -17.92 8.25 3.78
C SER A 63 -18.68 8.64 5.06
N SER A 64 -17.95 8.82 6.17
CA SER A 64 -18.54 9.28 7.42
C SER A 64 -19.11 10.70 7.33
N HIS A 65 -18.48 11.60 6.58
CA HIS A 65 -18.98 12.97 6.39
C HIS A 65 -20.21 13.02 5.48
N LEU A 66 -20.21 12.23 4.40
CA LEU A 66 -21.29 12.21 3.41
C LEU A 66 -22.48 11.34 3.84
N GLY A 67 -22.30 10.44 4.81
CA GLY A 67 -23.33 9.50 5.25
C GLY A 67 -23.69 8.46 4.18
N ARG A 68 -22.79 8.20 3.22
CA ARG A 68 -22.94 7.19 2.16
C ARG A 68 -21.60 6.52 1.87
N ALA A 69 -21.66 5.33 1.30
CA ALA A 69 -20.48 4.72 0.70
C ALA A 69 -19.91 5.62 -0.41
N VAL A 70 -18.58 5.60 -0.53
CA VAL A 70 -17.81 6.26 -1.59
C VAL A 70 -17.00 5.20 -2.33
N THR A 71 -16.72 5.46 -3.60
CA THR A 71 -15.91 4.60 -4.46
C THR A 71 -14.46 5.07 -4.46
N LEU A 72 -13.54 4.16 -4.82
CA LEU A 72 -12.13 4.52 -4.96
C LEU A 72 -11.92 5.53 -6.11
N ASP A 73 -12.69 5.43 -7.18
CA ASP A 73 -12.63 6.36 -8.31
C ASP A 73 -13.03 7.79 -7.90
N GLU A 74 -14.08 7.95 -7.07
CA GLU A 74 -14.48 9.26 -6.52
C GLU A 74 -13.35 9.88 -5.68
N MET A 75 -12.61 9.06 -4.93
CA MET A 75 -11.48 9.51 -4.11
C MET A 75 -10.26 9.88 -4.95
N ILE A 76 -9.85 9.02 -5.89
CA ILE A 76 -8.68 9.24 -6.74
C ILE A 76 -8.88 10.41 -7.69
N SER A 77 -10.10 10.60 -8.21
CA SER A 77 -10.43 11.74 -9.09
C SER A 77 -10.56 13.06 -8.35
N GLY A 78 -10.68 13.04 -7.02
CA GLY A 78 -10.97 14.22 -6.20
C GLY A 78 -12.42 14.71 -6.31
N GLU A 79 -13.34 13.90 -6.84
CA GLU A 79 -14.78 14.20 -6.81
C GLU A 79 -15.29 14.30 -5.36
N VAL A 80 -14.77 13.44 -4.49
CA VAL A 80 -15.02 13.45 -3.05
C VAL A 80 -13.74 13.81 -2.32
N ALA A 81 -13.73 14.98 -1.69
CA ALA A 81 -12.58 15.51 -0.96
C ALA A 81 -13.01 16.50 0.13
N ASN A 82 -14.20 16.37 0.72
CA ASN A 82 -14.74 17.36 1.66
C ASN A 82 -13.85 17.53 2.89
N TYR A 83 -13.36 16.43 3.45
CA TYR A 83 -12.42 16.46 4.57
C TYR A 83 -11.04 16.96 4.12
N GLN A 84 -10.55 16.49 2.97
CA GLN A 84 -9.24 16.91 2.45
C GLN A 84 -9.21 18.39 2.07
N GLN A 85 -10.32 18.95 1.59
CA GLN A 85 -10.39 20.34 1.15
C GLN A 85 -10.10 21.33 2.29
N GLU A 86 -10.60 21.09 3.51
CA GLU A 86 -10.30 21.95 4.66
C GLU A 86 -8.79 21.95 4.98
N ILE A 87 -8.11 20.82 4.75
CA ILE A 87 -6.66 20.67 4.93
C ILE A 87 -5.92 21.42 3.81
N ASP A 88 -6.36 21.26 2.56
CA ASP A 88 -5.78 21.92 1.40
C ASP A 88 -5.88 23.45 1.54
N GLU A 89 -7.04 23.96 1.95
CA GLU A 89 -7.26 25.39 2.22
C GLU A 89 -6.33 25.92 3.33
N TYR A 90 -6.08 25.14 4.38
CA TYR A 90 -5.14 25.49 5.44
C TYR A 90 -3.69 25.58 4.95
N TYR A 91 -3.27 24.67 4.06
CA TYR A 91 -1.91 24.62 3.51
C TYR A 91 -1.71 25.42 2.21
N GLY A 92 -2.79 25.92 1.60
CA GLY A 92 -2.77 26.67 0.35
C GLY A 92 -2.50 25.81 -0.89
N LEU A 93 -3.07 24.59 -0.92
CA LEU A 93 -3.00 23.64 -2.04
C LEU A 93 -4.17 23.82 -3.03
#